data_AF-A0A961LH68-F1
#
_entry.id   AF-A0A961LH68-F1
#
_cell.length_a   1.000
_cell.length_b   1.000
_cell.length_c   1.000
_cell.angle_alpha   90.00
_cell.angle_beta   90.00
_cell.angle_gamma   90.00
#
_symmetry.space_group_name_H-M   'P 1'
#
loop_
_entity.id
_entity.type
_entity.pdbx_description
1 polymer ?
#
loop_
_entity_poly.entity_id
_entity_poly.type
_entity_poly.pdbx_seq_one_letter_code
_entity_poly.pdbx_strand_id
1 'polypeptide(L)'
;VFKGKKMAGHMGAVRVTTQNVEVVSTDADRGLILVRGAVPGSKGAWILVRDAVKHPLPEGAPKPAAIRAAAAAEAPATEGAE
;
A
#
# COMPACT_ATOMS: atom_id res chain seq x y z
N VAL A 1 -8.72 41.69 -11.91
CA VAL A 1 -7.77 40.56 -11.76
C VAL A 1 -8.32 39.37 -12.54
N PHE A 2 -7.54 38.73 -13.40
CA PHE A 2 -8.02 37.59 -14.19
C PHE A 2 -8.27 36.36 -13.30
N LYS A 3 -9.38 35.66 -13.51
CA LYS A 3 -9.70 34.39 -12.83
C LYS A 3 -8.58 33.38 -13.09
N GLY A 4 -8.07 32.74 -12.04
CA GLY A 4 -6.96 31.79 -12.15
C GLY A 4 -5.56 32.41 -12.10
N LYS A 5 -5.43 33.73 -11.86
CA LYS A 5 -4.11 34.33 -11.57
C LYS A 5 -3.53 33.66 -10.32
N LYS A 6 -2.38 33.00 -10.46
CA LYS A 6 -1.64 32.37 -9.35
C LYS A 6 -1.21 33.47 -8.38
N MET A 7 -1.73 33.42 -7.16
CA MET A 7 -1.45 34.35 -6.05
C MET A 7 -1.18 33.50 -4.80
N ALA A 8 -0.65 34.12 -3.73
CA ALA A 8 -0.45 33.43 -2.46
C ALA A 8 -1.76 32.83 -1.93
N GLY A 9 -1.66 31.67 -1.26
CA GLY A 9 -2.80 30.93 -0.72
C GLY A 9 -2.36 29.66 -0.01
N HIS A 10 -3.33 28.85 0.42
CA HIS A 10 -3.08 27.57 1.06
C HIS A 10 -2.42 26.58 0.09
N MET A 11 -1.29 25.99 0.51
CA MET A 11 -0.55 24.99 -0.26
C MET A 11 -0.53 23.66 0.52
N GLY A 12 -0.72 22.54 -0.18
CA GLY A 12 -0.77 21.22 0.44
C GLY A 12 -2.16 20.82 0.94
N ALA A 13 -2.22 19.79 1.80
CA ALA A 13 -3.45 19.11 2.24
C ALA A 13 -4.37 18.63 1.09
N VAL A 14 -3.82 18.46 -0.10
CA VAL A 14 -4.52 17.90 -1.26
C VAL A 14 -4.11 16.45 -1.44
N ARG A 15 -5.06 15.58 -1.80
CA ARG A 15 -4.76 14.19 -2.15
C ARG A 15 -4.05 14.13 -3.49
N VAL A 16 -2.78 13.74 -3.47
CA VAL A 16 -1.93 13.54 -4.65
C VAL A 16 -1.63 12.05 -4.80
N THR A 17 -1.53 11.56 -6.03
CA THR A 17 -1.11 10.18 -6.33
C THR A 17 0.08 10.21 -7.27
N THR A 18 1.21 9.65 -6.85
CA THR A 18 2.30 9.29 -7.76
C THR A 18 1.90 8.03 -8.52
N GLN A 19 1.91 8.09 -9.85
CA GLN A 19 1.48 6.97 -10.70
C GLN A 19 2.68 6.13 -11.15
N ASN A 20 2.42 4.85 -11.43
CA ASN A 20 3.41 3.90 -11.99
C ASN A 20 4.70 3.79 -11.17
N VAL A 21 4.57 3.70 -9.85
CA VAL A 21 5.72 3.48 -9.00
C VAL A 21 6.07 2.00 -9.01
N GLU A 22 7.35 1.69 -9.19
CA GLU A 22 7.84 0.32 -9.29
C GLU A 22 7.96 -0.32 -7.90
N VAL A 23 7.46 -1.55 -7.75
CA VAL A 23 7.67 -2.38 -6.56
C VAL A 23 8.92 -3.23 -6.79
N VAL A 24 9.96 -2.97 -5.99
CA VAL A 24 11.27 -3.64 -6.14
C VAL A 24 11.27 -5.00 -5.47
N SER A 25 10.64 -5.10 -4.29
CA SER A 25 10.58 -6.33 -3.50
C SER A 25 9.42 -6.27 -2.52
N THR A 26 8.94 -7.44 -2.12
CA THR A 26 7.96 -7.61 -1.05
C THR A 26 8.54 -8.53 0.00
N ASP A 27 8.68 -8.03 1.22
CA ASP A 27 9.01 -8.85 2.39
C ASP A 27 7.69 -9.28 3.02
N ALA A 28 7.29 -10.51 2.70
CA ALA A 28 6.03 -11.02 3.15
C ALA A 28 6.02 -11.23 4.67
N ASP A 29 7.14 -11.64 5.29
CA ASP A 29 7.23 -11.97 6.72
C ASP A 29 7.00 -10.75 7.61
N ARG A 30 7.55 -9.61 7.20
CA ARG A 30 7.37 -8.34 7.89
C ARG A 30 6.19 -7.52 7.38
N GLY A 31 5.52 -7.98 6.32
CA GLY A 31 4.43 -7.26 5.66
C GLY A 31 4.88 -5.94 5.03
N LEU A 32 6.11 -5.88 4.49
CA LEU A 32 6.68 -4.67 3.90
C LEU A 32 6.67 -4.72 2.38
N ILE A 33 6.38 -3.58 1.76
CA ILE A 33 6.45 -3.37 0.31
C ILE A 33 7.54 -2.35 0.04
N LEU A 34 8.57 -2.76 -0.70
CA LEU A 34 9.69 -1.88 -1.07
C LEU A 34 9.37 -1.23 -2.40
N VAL A 35 9.13 0.07 -2.36
CA VAL A 35 8.74 0.87 -3.52
C VAL A 35 9.92 1.75 -3.95
N ARG A 36 10.15 1.85 -5.26
CA ARG A 36 11.19 2.70 -5.82
C ARG A 36 10.72 4.15 -5.90
N GLY A 37 11.40 5.05 -5.19
CA GLY A 37 11.17 6.50 -5.26
C GLY A 37 10.39 7.05 -4.08
N ALA A 38 9.60 8.11 -4.32
CA ALA A 38 8.94 8.88 -3.26
C ALA A 38 7.42 8.67 -3.25
N VAL A 39 6.87 8.58 -2.04
CA VAL A 39 5.42 8.53 -1.77
C VAL A 39 4.98 9.87 -1.21
N PRO A 40 3.87 10.46 -1.70
CA PRO A 40 3.39 11.74 -1.20
C PRO A 40 2.87 11.59 0.24
N GLY A 41 3.28 12.53 1.10
CA GLY A 41 2.89 12.56 2.51
C GLY A 41 4.10 12.48 3.44
N SER A 42 3.83 12.52 4.75
CA SER A 42 4.84 12.33 5.79
C SER A 42 5.06 10.85 6.10
N LYS A 43 6.20 10.53 6.71
CA LYS A 43 6.49 9.17 7.20
C LYS A 43 5.42 8.75 8.22
N GLY A 44 4.88 7.54 8.06
CA GLY A 44 3.87 6.98 8.95
C GLY A 44 2.43 7.42 8.66
N ALA A 45 2.21 8.24 7.63
CA ALA A 45 0.86 8.55 7.17
C ALA A 45 0.22 7.34 6.47
N TRP A 46 -1.11 7.26 6.55
CA TRP A 46 -1.88 6.29 5.79
C TRP A 46 -1.87 6.63 4.31
N ILE A 47 -1.61 5.62 3.48
CA ILE A 47 -1.59 5.74 2.02
C ILE A 47 -2.53 4.73 1.40
N LEU A 48 -3.07 5.09 0.22
CA LEU A 48 -3.84 4.18 -0.61
C LEU A 48 -2.96 3.64 -1.73
N VAL A 49 -2.75 2.33 -1.73
CA VAL A 49 -2.05 1.62 -2.79
C VAL A 49 -3.08 0.95 -3.70
N ARG A 50 -2.88 1.07 -5.01
CA ARG A 50 -3.74 0.50 -6.05
C ARG A 50 -2.90 0.08 -7.24
N ASP A 51 -3.46 -0.82 -8.05
CA ASP A 51 -2.81 -1.25 -9.28
C ASP A 51 -2.55 -0.08 -10.24
N ALA A 52 -1.44 -0.18 -10.97
CA ALA A 52 -1.05 0.82 -11.94
C ALA A 52 -2.01 0.83 -13.12
N VAL A 53 -2.50 2.00 -13.51
CA VAL A 53 -3.43 2.14 -14.64
C VAL A 53 -2.71 2.04 -15.98
N LYS A 54 -1.45 2.51 -16.06
CA LYS A 54 -0.73 2.62 -17.34
C LYS A 54 0.21 1.45 -17.63
N HIS A 55 0.50 0.61 -16.64
CA HIS A 55 1.37 -0.55 -16.82
C HIS A 55 0.56 -1.82 -16.57
N PRO A 56 0.61 -2.82 -17.48
CA PRO A 56 -0.07 -4.08 -17.25
C PRO A 56 0.51 -4.80 -16.02
N LEU A 57 -0.37 -5.52 -15.33
CA LEU A 57 0.03 -6.42 -14.25
C LEU A 57 0.90 -7.56 -14.82
N PRO A 58 1.86 -8.08 -14.04
CA PRO A 58 2.59 -9.28 -14.43
C PRO A 58 1.65 -10.49 -14.55
N GLU A 59 1.92 -11.37 -15.50
CA GLU A 59 1.02 -12.47 -15.89
C GLU A 59 0.76 -13.49 -14.77
N GLY A 60 1.71 -13.64 -13.84
CA GLY A 60 1.62 -14.55 -12.69
C GLY A 60 0.98 -13.96 -11.42
N ALA A 61 0.36 -12.78 -11.50
CA ALA A 61 -0.21 -12.13 -10.31
C ALA A 61 -1.43 -12.90 -9.76
N PRO A 62 -1.48 -13.21 -8.45
CA PRO A 62 -2.59 -13.92 -7.83
C PRO A 62 -3.84 -13.03 -7.77
N LYS A 63 -4.96 -13.52 -8.30
CA LYS A 63 -6.28 -12.86 -8.28
C LYS A 63 -7.24 -13.71 -7.45
N PRO A 64 -8.02 -13.15 -6.50
CA PRO A 64 -8.19 -11.73 -6.19
C PRO A 64 -7.17 -11.16 -5.18
N ALA A 65 -6.50 -12.01 -4.41
CA ALA A 65 -5.42 -11.62 -3.49
C ALA A 65 -4.56 -12.84 -3.11
N ALA A 66 -3.26 -12.64 -2.92
CA ALA A 66 -2.43 -13.59 -2.15
C ALA A 66 -2.69 -13.37 -0.66
N ILE A 67 -3.80 -13.92 -0.16
CA ILE A 67 -4.06 -13.94 1.27
C ILE A 67 -3.13 -14.95 1.94
N ARG A 68 -2.39 -14.50 2.96
CA ARG A 68 -1.84 -15.43 3.93
C ARG A 68 -3.02 -15.93 4.77
N ALA A 69 -3.46 -17.16 4.52
CA ALA A 69 -4.29 -17.85 5.48
C ALA A 69 -3.52 -17.93 6.80
N ALA A 70 -4.20 -17.60 7.89
CA ALA A 70 -3.66 -17.58 9.24
C ALA A 70 -2.76 -18.79 9.50
N ALA A 71 -1.50 -18.54 9.87
CA ALA A 71 -0.84 -19.47 10.75
C ALA A 71 -1.70 -19.55 12.04
N ALA A 72 -2.18 -20.77 12.33
CA ALA A 72 -2.93 -21.19 13.53
C ALA A 72 -4.46 -20.93 13.59
N ALA A 73 -5.20 -21.68 12.79
CA ALA A 73 -6.35 -22.41 13.34
C ALA A 73 -5.82 -23.74 13.92
N GLU A 74 -5.31 -23.71 15.16
CA GLU A 74 -4.96 -24.92 15.91
C GLU A 74 -5.41 -24.69 17.36
N ALA A 75 -6.65 -25.11 17.65
CA ALA A 75 -7.00 -25.51 19.00
C ALA A 75 -6.51 -26.96 19.19
N PRO A 76 -6.07 -27.32 20.40
CA PRO A 76 -6.93 -28.24 21.15
C PRO A 76 -7.14 -27.79 22.60
N ALA A 77 -8.38 -27.94 23.06
CA ALA A 77 -8.71 -28.08 24.47
C ALA A 77 -8.62 -29.57 24.87
N THR A 78 -8.55 -29.81 26.19
CA THR A 78 -8.50 -31.11 26.95
C THR A 78 -7.11 -31.75 27.00
N GLU A 79 -6.54 -32.20 28.14
CA GLU A 79 -6.99 -32.42 29.53
C GLU A 79 -5.75 -32.61 30.42
N GLY A 80 -5.82 -32.32 31.73
CA GLY A 80 -4.79 -32.72 32.70
C GLY A 80 -4.74 -31.88 33.97
N ALA A 81 -5.15 -32.49 35.09
CA ALA A 81 -4.90 -32.06 36.49
C ALA A 81 -3.46 -31.56 36.68
N GLU A 82 -3.21 -30.53 37.49
CA GLU A 82 -3.39 -30.42 38.94
C GLU A 82 -3.44 -28.93 39.35
#